data_AF-A0A917AXR2-F1
#
_entry.id   AF-A0A917AXR2-F1
#
_cell.length_a   1.000
_cell.length_b   1.000
_cell.length_c   1.000
_cell.angle_alpha   90.00
_cell.angle_beta   90.00
_cell.angle_gamma   90.00
#
_symmetry.space_group_name_H-M   'P 1'
#
loop_
_entity.id
_entity.type
_entity.pdbx_description
1 polymer ?
#
loop_
_entity_poly.entity_id
_entity_poly.type
_entity_poly.pdbx_seq_one_letter_code
_entity_poly.pdbx_strand_id
1 'polypeptide(L)'
;MTFLHFKSKKARKSYTTNVVNGNIMLLNGHLKLPKLKMVRIKQHREIPQEHIIKACTISMTSTGKYYVSILTEYEKEIVQKEVETVVGLDFAMDGLYVSSEDEKANYPKFYRKMLDQLAKAQRVLSRRTKGSERWNKQRIRVAKLHEKVTNQRKNFLYHKSKELVTNFDVVAIEDLNMKEMSQALNFGKSVADNGWGMFTFFVAYKL
;
A
#
# COMPACT_ATOMS: atom_id res chain seq x y z
N MET A 1 -23.94 -13.10 11.93
CA MET A 1 -23.05 -12.06 11.35
C MET A 1 -23.38 -11.89 9.88
N THR A 2 -23.83 -10.72 9.45
CA THR A 2 -24.18 -10.47 8.05
C THR A 2 -22.90 -10.20 7.26
N PHE A 3 -22.49 -11.12 6.39
CA PHE A 3 -21.29 -10.97 5.55
C PHE A 3 -21.63 -10.27 4.23
N LEU A 4 -20.73 -9.39 3.76
CA LEU A 4 -20.86 -8.77 2.44
C LEU A 4 -20.78 -9.83 1.34
N HIS A 5 -21.83 -9.92 0.52
CA HIS A 5 -21.78 -10.65 -0.73
C HIS A 5 -21.21 -9.75 -1.83
N PHE A 6 -19.97 -10.00 -2.27
CA PHE A 6 -19.34 -9.23 -3.35
C PHE A 6 -19.86 -9.70 -4.72
N LYS A 7 -20.10 -8.75 -5.63
CA LYS A 7 -20.67 -9.00 -6.97
C LYS A 7 -19.90 -10.02 -7.81
N SER A 8 -18.59 -10.17 -7.62
CA SER A 8 -17.76 -11.10 -8.40
C SER A 8 -16.79 -11.90 -7.52
N LYS A 9 -16.63 -13.17 -7.86
CA LYS A 9 -15.60 -14.06 -7.28
C LYS A 9 -14.21 -13.81 -7.89
N LYS A 10 -14.13 -13.20 -9.09
CA LYS A 10 -12.89 -12.97 -9.86
C LYS A 10 -12.34 -11.55 -9.72
N ALA A 11 -13.20 -10.56 -9.50
CA ALA A 11 -12.80 -9.17 -9.35
C ALA A 11 -12.29 -8.87 -7.93
N ARG A 12 -11.64 -7.71 -7.76
CA ARG A 12 -11.32 -7.16 -6.44
C ARG A 12 -12.61 -7.13 -5.60
N LYS A 13 -12.55 -7.77 -4.44
CA LYS A 13 -13.67 -7.82 -3.50
C LYS A 13 -13.76 -6.51 -2.74
N SER A 14 -14.43 -5.53 -3.34
CA SER A 14 -14.67 -4.22 -2.74
C SER A 14 -16.12 -3.78 -2.89
N TYR A 15 -16.55 -2.95 -1.94
CA TYR A 15 -17.85 -2.31 -1.89
C TYR A 15 -17.63 -0.86 -1.48
N THR A 16 -18.05 0.08 -2.33
CA THR A 16 -17.97 1.52 -2.07
C THR A 16 -19.37 2.06 -1.88
N THR A 17 -19.52 2.94 -0.90
CA THR A 17 -20.76 3.68 -0.64
C THR A 17 -20.43 5.13 -0.39
N ASN A 18 -21.22 6.02 -0.96
CA ASN A 18 -21.09 7.45 -0.75
C ASN A 18 -21.98 7.88 0.43
N VAL A 19 -21.60 8.97 1.08
CA VAL A 19 -22.41 9.58 2.12
C VAL A 19 -23.63 10.21 1.47
N VAL A 20 -24.81 9.76 1.90
CA VAL A 20 -26.11 10.32 1.53
C VAL A 20 -26.97 10.31 2.78
N ASN A 21 -27.51 11.45 3.19
CA ASN A 21 -28.46 11.59 4.31
C ASN A 21 -27.98 10.90 5.62
N GLY A 22 -26.70 11.06 6.01
CA GLY A 22 -26.17 10.50 7.27
C GLY A 22 -26.15 8.97 7.35
N ASN A 23 -26.10 8.29 6.19
CA ASN A 23 -26.07 6.83 6.10
C ASN A 23 -24.74 6.19 6.54
N ILE A 24 -23.65 6.95 6.60
CA ILE A 24 -22.32 6.53 7.05
C ILE A 24 -21.90 7.44 8.21
N MET A 25 -21.56 6.83 9.34
CA MET A 25 -21.18 7.55 10.56
C MET A 25 -20.18 6.72 11.35
N LEU A 26 -19.23 7.39 12.01
CA LEU A 26 -18.33 6.78 12.99
C LEU A 26 -18.82 7.11 14.39
N LEU A 27 -19.14 6.09 15.18
CA LEU A 27 -19.67 6.24 16.54
C LEU A 27 -19.07 5.14 17.43
N ASN A 28 -18.39 5.51 18.51
CA ASN A 28 -17.90 4.58 19.55
C ASN A 28 -17.18 3.34 18.98
N GLY A 29 -16.23 3.53 18.06
CA GLY A 29 -15.49 2.44 17.42
C GLY A 29 -16.31 1.57 16.45
N HIS A 30 -17.50 2.02 16.08
CA HIS A 30 -18.36 1.40 15.08
C HIS A 30 -18.51 2.30 13.87
N LEU A 31 -18.63 1.68 12.70
CA LEU A 31 -18.95 2.32 11.45
C LEU A 31 -20.36 1.92 11.02
N LYS A 32 -21.24 2.90 10.93
CA LYS A 32 -22.56 2.75 10.32
C LYS A 32 -22.39 2.66 8.80
N LEU A 33 -23.02 1.67 8.20
CA LEU A 33 -23.04 1.45 6.75
C LEU A 33 -24.47 1.14 6.29
N PRO A 34 -24.88 1.56 5.09
CA PRO A 34 -26.26 1.36 4.64
C PRO A 34 -26.73 -0.09 4.66
N LYS A 35 -25.88 -1.03 4.23
CA LYS A 35 -26.23 -2.46 4.10
C LYS A 35 -25.87 -3.31 5.31
N LEU A 36 -24.90 -2.87 6.10
CA LEU A 36 -24.34 -3.66 7.21
C LEU A 36 -24.72 -3.10 8.58
N LYS A 37 -25.45 -1.98 8.63
CA LYS A 37 -25.75 -1.24 9.86
C LYS A 37 -24.45 -0.92 10.61
N MET A 38 -24.40 -1.11 11.92
CA MET A 38 -23.22 -0.85 12.74
C MET A 38 -22.24 -2.01 12.65
N VAL A 39 -21.02 -1.72 12.21
CA VAL A 39 -19.90 -2.68 12.15
C VAL A 39 -18.79 -2.21 13.06
N ARG A 40 -18.38 -3.05 14.01
CA ARG A 40 -17.22 -2.76 14.85
C ARG A 40 -15.96 -2.70 14.00
N ILE A 41 -15.16 -1.64 14.16
CA ILE A 41 -13.90 -1.45 13.45
C ILE A 41 -12.75 -1.29 14.44
N LYS A 42 -11.56 -1.70 14.01
CA LYS A 42 -10.31 -1.27 14.66
C LYS A 42 -9.88 0.03 13.97
N GLN A 43 -10.29 1.16 14.53
CA GLN A 43 -9.95 2.46 14.00
C GLN A 43 -8.45 2.73 14.18
N HIS A 44 -7.77 3.08 13.09
CA HIS A 44 -6.32 3.32 13.08
C HIS A 44 -5.97 4.76 13.43
N ARG A 45 -6.82 5.71 13.04
CA ARG A 45 -6.66 7.15 13.30
C ARG A 45 -8.03 7.77 13.55
N GLU A 46 -8.07 8.74 14.44
CA GLU A 46 -9.24 9.60 14.62
C GLU A 46 -9.42 10.50 13.40
N ILE A 47 -10.67 10.80 13.07
CA ILE A 47 -11.00 11.75 12.01
C ILE A 47 -11.28 13.07 12.73
N PRO A 48 -10.54 14.15 12.43
CA PRO A 48 -10.79 15.45 13.04
C PRO A 48 -12.24 15.91 12.76
N GLN A 49 -12.83 16.65 13.69
CA GLN A 49 -14.24 17.04 13.62
C GLN A 49 -14.55 17.92 12.41
N GLU A 50 -13.55 18.68 11.94
CA GLU A 50 -13.62 19.56 10.77
C GLU A 50 -13.69 18.80 9.44
N HIS A 51 -13.32 17.51 9.43
CA HIS A 51 -13.27 16.72 8.20
C HIS A 51 -14.64 16.14 7.86
N ILE A 52 -15.08 16.35 6.62
CA ILE A 52 -16.34 15.85 6.09
C ILE A 52 -16.12 14.47 5.47
N ILE A 53 -16.83 13.45 5.95
CA ILE A 53 -16.80 12.13 5.31
C ILE A 53 -17.56 12.19 3.98
N LYS A 54 -16.95 11.74 2.89
CA LYS A 54 -17.54 11.71 1.54
C LYS A 54 -17.94 10.32 1.08
N ALA A 55 -17.09 9.34 1.37
CA ALA A 55 -17.34 7.96 0.95
C ALA A 55 -16.62 6.97 1.86
N CYS A 56 -17.07 5.73 1.80
CA CYS A 56 -16.45 4.61 2.48
C CYS A 56 -16.31 3.44 1.51
N THR A 57 -15.10 2.89 1.43
CA THR A 57 -14.79 1.69 0.65
C THR A 57 -14.35 0.55 1.55
N ILE A 58 -15.16 -0.51 1.57
CA ILE A 58 -14.82 -1.77 2.22
C ILE A 58 -14.12 -2.64 1.20
N SER A 59 -13.00 -3.25 1.57
CA SER A 59 -12.26 -4.16 0.71
C SER A 59 -11.80 -5.39 1.47
N MET A 60 -11.70 -6.51 0.77
CA MET A 60 -11.20 -7.76 1.33
C MET A 60 -9.92 -8.18 0.61
N THR A 61 -8.87 -8.48 1.38
CA THR A 61 -7.62 -9.01 0.83
C THR A 61 -7.78 -10.46 0.37
N SER A 62 -6.83 -10.92 -0.44
CA SER A 62 -6.73 -12.34 -0.85
C SER A 62 -6.56 -13.31 0.31
N THR A 63 -6.16 -12.81 1.49
CA THR A 63 -6.03 -13.56 2.75
C THR A 63 -7.29 -13.53 3.62
N GLY A 64 -8.34 -12.81 3.20
CA GLY A 64 -9.63 -12.73 3.89
C GLY A 64 -9.74 -11.61 4.93
N LYS A 65 -8.76 -10.70 5.02
CA LYS A 65 -8.83 -9.55 5.92
C LYS A 65 -9.70 -8.47 5.32
N TYR A 66 -10.56 -7.86 6.13
CA TYR A 66 -11.37 -6.72 5.72
C TYR A 66 -10.70 -5.42 6.15
N TYR A 67 -10.68 -4.45 5.24
CA TYR A 67 -10.23 -3.10 5.48
C TYR A 67 -11.32 -2.12 5.07
N VAL A 68 -11.40 -1.03 5.80
CA VAL A 68 -12.25 0.10 5.46
C VAL A 68 -11.37 1.32 5.18
N SER A 69 -11.57 1.93 4.02
CA SER A 69 -11.01 3.22 3.67
C SER A 69 -12.13 4.25 3.72
N ILE A 70 -11.96 5.27 4.55
CA ILE A 70 -12.91 6.37 4.71
C ILE A 70 -12.29 7.57 3.99
N LEU A 71 -12.99 8.07 2.99
CA LEU A 71 -12.62 9.25 2.25
C LEU A 71 -13.18 10.46 2.98
N THR A 72 -12.30 11.37 3.37
CA THR A 72 -12.66 12.63 4.00
C THR A 72 -12.20 13.81 3.15
N GLU A 73 -12.95 14.88 3.23
CA GLU A 73 -12.68 16.19 2.62
C GLU A 73 -12.46 17.18 3.75
N TYR A 74 -11.46 18.04 3.60
CA TYR A 74 -11.11 19.06 4.57
C TYR A 74 -10.42 20.21 3.84
N GLU A 75 -10.56 21.42 4.38
CA GLU A 75 -9.82 22.57 3.90
C GLU A 75 -8.38 22.49 4.43
N LYS A 76 -7.41 22.72 3.55
CA LYS A 76 -5.99 22.75 3.90
C LYS A 76 -5.40 24.05 3.40
N GLU A 77 -4.94 24.88 4.33
CA GLU A 77 -4.12 26.03 3.98
C GLU A 77 -2.74 25.55 3.53
N ILE A 78 -2.34 25.97 2.32
CA ILE A 78 -1.01 25.67 1.78
C ILE A 78 -0.08 26.77 2.25
N VAL A 79 0.66 26.49 3.33
CA VAL A 79 1.72 27.39 3.81
C VAL A 79 2.91 27.24 2.86
N GLN A 80 3.27 28.33 2.17
CA GLN A 80 4.52 28.39 1.43
C GLN A 80 5.66 28.48 2.45
N LYS A 81 6.56 27.49 2.42
CA LYS A 81 7.78 27.50 3.23
C LYS A 81 8.92 28.03 2.37
N GLU A 82 9.79 28.86 2.94
CA GLU A 82 11.06 29.19 2.30
C GLU A 82 11.91 27.91 2.18
N VAL A 83 12.60 27.78 1.05
CA VAL A 83 13.45 26.62 0.77
C VAL A 83 14.82 26.85 1.36
N GLU A 84 15.19 26.08 2.38
CA GLU A 84 16.51 26.13 2.99
C GLU A 84 17.33 24.87 2.67
N THR A 85 16.68 23.71 2.64
CA THR A 85 17.35 22.42 2.47
C THR A 85 16.90 21.69 1.22
N VAL A 86 17.87 21.23 0.42
CA VAL A 86 17.63 20.57 -0.87
C VAL A 86 18.48 19.29 -0.94
N VAL A 87 17.88 18.20 -1.39
CA VAL A 87 18.60 16.94 -1.64
C VAL A 87 18.25 16.38 -3.01
N GLY A 88 19.27 15.96 -3.76
CA GLY A 88 19.12 15.17 -4.99
C GLY A 88 19.16 13.68 -4.69
N LEU A 89 18.29 12.90 -5.32
CA LEU A 89 18.25 11.44 -5.17
C LEU A 89 18.47 10.75 -6.51
N ASP A 90 19.56 9.99 -6.59
CA ASP A 90 19.86 9.13 -7.73
C ASP A 90 19.38 7.71 -7.46
N PHE A 91 18.77 7.08 -8.45
CA PHE A 91 18.28 5.72 -8.32
C PHE A 91 19.41 4.70 -8.14
N ALA A 92 19.30 3.85 -7.11
CA ALA A 92 20.27 2.81 -6.84
C ALA A 92 19.65 1.41 -7.05
N MET A 93 20.16 0.66 -8.03
CA MET A 93 19.65 -0.69 -8.33
C MET A 93 19.91 -1.71 -7.21
N ASP A 94 21.03 -1.55 -6.49
CA ASP A 94 21.40 -2.43 -5.36
C ASP A 94 20.76 -2.01 -4.03
N GLY A 95 20.07 -0.86 -4.02
CA GLY A 95 19.39 -0.28 -2.86
C GLY A 95 18.06 0.38 -3.27
N LEU A 96 17.86 1.62 -2.83
CA LEU A 96 16.74 2.47 -3.25
C LEU A 96 17.24 3.73 -3.94
N TYR A 97 18.08 4.53 -3.27
CA TYR A 97 18.73 5.72 -3.82
C TYR A 97 20.12 5.94 -3.21
N VAL A 98 20.90 6.82 -3.86
CA VAL A 98 22.05 7.55 -3.29
C VAL A 98 21.68 9.03 -3.27
N SER A 99 21.89 9.72 -2.15
CA SER A 99 21.62 11.16 -2.06
C SER A 99 22.84 11.99 -2.46
N SER A 100 22.62 13.26 -2.78
CA SER A 100 23.70 14.25 -2.98
C SER A 100 24.53 14.51 -1.71
N GLU A 101 24.10 14.02 -0.55
CA GLU A 101 24.83 14.02 0.72
C GLU A 101 25.53 12.67 1.00
N ASP A 102 25.69 11.83 -0.03
CA ASP A 102 26.30 10.49 0.04
C ASP A 102 25.56 9.47 0.92
N GLU A 103 24.29 9.72 1.30
CA GLU A 103 23.47 8.73 2.01
C GLU A 103 22.98 7.64 1.05
N LYS A 104 23.22 6.37 1.40
CA LYS A 104 22.70 5.22 0.65
C LYS A 104 21.51 4.60 1.36
N ALA A 105 20.34 4.66 0.73
CA ALA A 105 19.15 3.99 1.23
C ALA A 105 19.19 2.48 0.91
N ASN A 106 19.81 1.71 1.81
CA ASN A 106 20.01 0.27 1.66
C ASN A 106 18.68 -0.52 1.73
N TYR A 107 18.16 -0.95 0.57
CA TYR A 107 16.94 -1.74 0.50
C TYR A 107 17.20 -3.22 0.85
N PRO A 108 16.53 -3.82 1.86
CA PRO A 108 16.83 -5.19 2.31
C PRO A 108 16.44 -6.34 1.36
N LYS A 109 15.94 -6.05 0.15
CA LYS A 109 15.51 -7.00 -0.88
C LYS A 109 14.53 -8.06 -0.36
N PHE A 110 13.42 -7.59 0.23
CA PHE A 110 12.44 -8.45 0.92
C PHE A 110 11.89 -9.57 0.04
N TYR A 111 11.64 -9.32 -1.25
CA TYR A 111 11.14 -10.35 -2.15
C TYR A 111 12.18 -11.44 -2.36
N ARG A 112 13.45 -11.07 -2.60
CA ARG A 112 14.55 -12.04 -2.78
C ARG A 112 14.69 -12.97 -1.59
N LYS A 113 14.63 -12.44 -0.36
CA LYS A 113 14.69 -13.25 0.87
C LYS A 113 13.54 -14.25 0.99
N MET A 114 12.37 -13.94 0.40
CA MET A 114 11.17 -14.79 0.45
C MET A 114 10.99 -15.68 -0.79
N LEU A 115 11.85 -15.58 -1.81
CA LEU A 115 11.71 -16.29 -3.08
C LEU A 115 11.62 -17.80 -2.91
N ASP A 116 12.50 -18.41 -2.10
CA ASP A 116 12.52 -19.86 -1.93
C ASP A 116 11.23 -20.38 -1.28
N GLN A 117 10.73 -19.64 -0.29
CA GLN A 117 9.47 -19.98 0.38
C GLN A 117 8.28 -19.83 -0.58
N LEU A 118 8.26 -18.76 -1.38
CA LEU A 118 7.26 -18.52 -2.41
C LEU A 118 7.28 -19.59 -3.49
N ALA A 119 8.46 -19.96 -3.99
CA ALA A 119 8.63 -20.98 -5.02
C ALA A 119 8.13 -22.35 -4.54
N LYS A 120 8.50 -22.76 -3.31
CA LYS A 120 7.99 -23.98 -2.69
C LYS A 120 6.47 -23.94 -2.54
N ALA A 121 5.92 -22.84 -2.05
CA ALA A 121 4.49 -22.68 -1.86
C ALA A 121 3.70 -22.69 -3.19
N GLN A 122 4.23 -22.05 -4.23
CA GLN A 122 3.66 -22.03 -5.58
C GLN A 122 3.70 -23.42 -6.24
N ARG A 123 4.80 -24.17 -6.10
CA ARG A 123 4.91 -25.55 -6.60
C ARG A 123 3.88 -26.49 -5.97
N VAL A 124 3.63 -26.34 -4.66
CA VAL A 124 2.57 -27.11 -3.99
C VAL A 124 1.19 -26.66 -4.46
N LEU A 125 0.99 -25.37 -4.76
CA LEU A 125 -0.28 -24.86 -5.27
C LEU A 125 -0.60 -25.41 -6.66
N SER A 126 0.38 -25.43 -7.57
CA SER A 126 0.18 -25.86 -8.96
C SER A 126 -0.17 -27.35 -9.07
N ARG A 127 0.31 -28.18 -8.15
CA ARG A 127 0.00 -29.62 -8.08
C ARG A 127 -1.38 -29.92 -7.50
N ARG A 128 -2.09 -28.93 -6.94
CA ARG A 128 -3.41 -29.13 -6.31
C ARG A 128 -4.54 -28.84 -7.30
N THR A 129 -5.58 -29.65 -7.27
CA THR A 129 -6.80 -29.44 -8.07
C THR A 129 -7.46 -28.11 -7.73
N LYS A 130 -7.52 -27.21 -8.72
CA LYS A 130 -8.11 -25.87 -8.59
C LYS A 130 -9.55 -25.98 -8.06
N GLY A 131 -9.90 -25.13 -7.10
CA GLY A 131 -11.23 -25.11 -6.49
C GLY A 131 -11.41 -26.06 -5.29
N SER A 132 -10.56 -27.08 -5.13
CA SER A 132 -10.60 -27.93 -3.94
C SER A 132 -10.28 -27.16 -2.65
N GLU A 133 -10.73 -27.68 -1.50
CA GLU A 133 -10.39 -27.09 -0.20
C GLU A 133 -8.88 -27.02 0.04
N ARG A 134 -8.16 -28.09 -0.33
CA ARG A 134 -6.69 -28.15 -0.23
C ARG A 134 -6.07 -27.05 -1.09
N TRP A 135 -6.55 -26.84 -2.31
CA TRP A 135 -6.08 -25.76 -3.16
C TRP A 135 -6.36 -24.38 -2.55
N ASN A 136 -7.55 -24.16 -2.01
CA ASN A 136 -7.91 -22.89 -1.36
C ASN A 136 -7.01 -22.57 -0.15
N LYS A 137 -6.76 -23.56 0.73
CA LYS A 137 -5.82 -23.42 1.86
C LYS A 137 -4.42 -23.02 1.39
N GLN A 138 -3.93 -23.65 0.32
CA GLN A 138 -2.61 -23.36 -0.23
C GLN A 138 -2.54 -21.98 -0.92
N ARG A 139 -3.58 -21.59 -1.66
CA ARG A 139 -3.68 -20.27 -2.29
C ARG A 139 -3.58 -19.16 -1.25
N ILE A 140 -4.26 -19.32 -0.11
CA ILE A 140 -4.18 -18.36 1.01
C ILE A 140 -2.76 -18.30 1.58
N ARG A 141 -2.06 -19.44 1.71
CA ARG A 141 -0.65 -19.46 2.15
C ARG A 141 0.25 -18.65 1.23
N VAL A 142 0.13 -18.84 -0.08
CA VAL A 142 0.85 -18.04 -1.08
C VAL A 142 0.50 -16.55 -0.95
N ALA A 143 -0.79 -16.22 -0.81
CA ALA A 143 -1.23 -14.83 -0.62
C ALA A 143 -0.65 -14.18 0.64
N LYS A 144 -0.56 -14.92 1.76
CA LYS A 144 0.06 -14.43 3.00
C LYS A 144 1.54 -14.09 2.84
N LEU A 145 2.29 -14.89 2.05
CA LEU A 145 3.70 -14.62 1.78
C LEU A 145 3.86 -13.34 0.93
N HIS A 146 3.06 -13.18 -0.13
CA HIS A 146 3.06 -11.95 -0.93
C HIS A 146 2.64 -10.72 -0.10
N GLU A 147 1.62 -10.87 0.76
CA GLU A 147 1.19 -9.80 1.66
C GLU A 147 2.31 -9.38 2.62
N LYS A 148 3.06 -10.33 3.17
CA LYS A 148 4.22 -10.05 4.02
C LYS A 148 5.28 -9.22 3.30
N VAL A 149 5.71 -9.64 2.11
CA VAL A 149 6.70 -8.90 1.30
C VAL A 149 6.20 -7.50 0.97
N THR A 150 4.94 -7.38 0.56
CA THR A 150 4.32 -6.10 0.21
C THR A 150 4.30 -5.14 1.40
N ASN A 151 3.93 -5.65 2.59
CA ASN A 151 3.88 -4.84 3.81
C ASN A 151 5.28 -4.41 4.26
N GLN A 152 6.28 -5.31 4.20
CA GLN A 152 7.67 -4.97 4.55
C GLN A 152 8.24 -3.89 3.62
N ARG A 153 8.02 -4.03 2.31
CA ARG A 153 8.41 -3.02 1.31
C ARG A 153 7.76 -1.68 1.61
N LYS A 154 6.43 -1.65 1.75
CA LYS A 154 5.68 -0.42 2.06
C LYS A 154 6.18 0.25 3.34
N ASN A 155 6.45 -0.53 4.38
CA ASN A 155 6.96 0.00 5.64
C ASN A 155 8.30 0.70 5.44
N PHE A 156 9.27 0.03 4.80
CA PHE A 156 10.57 0.61 4.51
C PHE A 156 10.46 1.91 3.70
N LEU A 157 9.70 1.89 2.60
CA LEU A 157 9.53 3.08 1.74
C LEU A 157 8.82 4.22 2.47
N TYR A 158 7.84 3.91 3.32
CA TYR A 158 7.13 4.92 4.09
C TYR A 158 8.02 5.61 5.12
N HIS A 159 8.88 4.85 5.80
CA HIS A 159 9.85 5.40 6.74
C HIS A 159 10.87 6.28 6.03
N LYS A 160 11.48 5.79 4.94
CA LYS A 160 12.48 6.57 4.18
C LYS A 160 11.91 7.85 3.57
N SER A 161 10.72 7.78 2.97
CA SER A 161 10.05 9.00 2.47
C SER A 161 9.64 9.97 3.58
N LYS A 162 9.33 9.48 4.79
CA LYS A 162 9.04 10.37 5.94
C LYS A 162 10.32 11.05 6.42
N GLU A 163 11.41 10.30 6.56
CA GLU A 163 12.72 10.82 6.95
C GLU A 163 13.18 11.94 6.02
N LEU A 164 13.09 11.74 4.70
CA LEU A 164 13.45 12.77 3.73
C LEU A 164 12.61 14.04 3.85
N VAL A 165 11.28 13.93 3.86
CA VAL A 165 10.39 15.11 3.92
C VAL A 165 10.46 15.84 5.26
N THR A 166 10.95 15.18 6.31
CA THR A 166 11.21 15.83 7.60
C THR A 166 12.52 16.63 7.60
N ASN A 167 13.53 16.20 6.85
CA ASN A 167 14.85 16.80 6.86
C ASN A 167 15.08 17.80 5.71
N PHE A 168 14.37 17.64 4.60
CA PHE A 168 14.56 18.42 3.38
C PHE A 168 13.27 19.10 2.92
N ASP A 169 13.39 20.37 2.52
CA ASP A 169 12.29 21.14 1.95
C ASP A 169 12.04 20.78 0.48
N VAL A 170 13.11 20.46 -0.24
CA VAL A 170 13.05 20.06 -1.66
C VAL A 170 13.79 18.74 -1.86
N VAL A 171 13.11 17.81 -2.54
CA VAL A 171 13.68 16.54 -2.96
C VAL A 171 13.66 16.48 -4.49
N ALA A 172 14.83 16.61 -5.11
CA ALA A 172 15.01 16.47 -6.55
C ALA A 172 15.20 14.99 -6.90
N ILE A 173 14.40 14.48 -7.84
CA ILE A 173 14.44 13.08 -8.29
C ILE A 173 14.47 13.07 -9.81
N GLU A 174 15.35 12.26 -10.40
CA GLU A 174 15.37 12.06 -11.84
C GLU A 174 14.08 11.39 -12.35
N ASP A 175 13.58 11.85 -13.50
CA ASP A 175 12.47 11.20 -14.18
C ASP A 175 12.95 9.95 -14.91
N LEU A 176 12.90 8.82 -14.21
CA LEU A 176 13.33 7.53 -14.72
C LEU A 176 12.16 6.72 -15.26
N ASN A 177 12.30 6.24 -16.50
CA ASN A 177 11.36 5.28 -17.07
C ASN A 177 11.60 3.87 -16.50
N MET A 178 11.08 3.64 -15.29
CA MET A 178 11.22 2.37 -14.57
C MET A 178 10.64 1.18 -15.35
N LYS A 179 9.66 1.42 -16.22
CA LYS A 179 9.06 0.37 -17.04
C LYS A 179 10.07 -0.14 -18.06
N GLU A 180 10.72 0.76 -18.80
CA GLU A 180 11.79 0.41 -19.74
C GLU A 180 12.97 -0.24 -19.02
N MET A 181 13.42 0.33 -17.90
CA MET A 181 14.50 -0.27 -17.09
C MET A 181 14.17 -1.68 -16.59
N SER A 182 12.90 -1.96 -16.28
CA SER A 182 12.47 -3.30 -15.85
C SER A 182 12.46 -4.32 -16.99
N GLN A 183 12.31 -3.85 -18.24
CA GLN A 183 12.28 -4.68 -19.45
C GLN A 183 13.67 -4.85 -20.05
N ALA A 184 14.59 -3.92 -19.77
CA ALA A 184 15.97 -4.03 -20.15
C ALA A 184 16.72 -5.10 -19.34
N LEU A 185 17.48 -5.95 -20.06
CA LEU A 185 18.43 -6.90 -19.48
C LEU A 185 17.78 -7.88 -18.47
N ASN A 186 18.45 -8.14 -17.35
CA ASN A 186 18.03 -9.05 -16.27
C ASN A 186 17.53 -8.29 -15.02
N PHE A 187 17.18 -7.01 -15.15
CA PHE A 187 16.91 -6.13 -14.00
C PHE A 187 15.46 -6.12 -13.52
N GLY A 188 14.54 -6.70 -14.29
CA GLY A 188 13.11 -6.67 -13.97
C GLY A 188 12.77 -7.11 -12.54
N LYS A 189 13.45 -8.13 -11.99
CA LYS A 189 13.22 -8.56 -10.60
C LYS A 189 13.71 -7.54 -9.57
N SER A 190 14.85 -6.90 -9.80
CA SER A 190 15.41 -5.90 -8.87
C SER A 190 14.59 -4.62 -8.90
N VAL A 191 14.26 -4.14 -10.09
CA VAL A 191 13.43 -2.95 -10.32
C VAL A 191 12.01 -3.14 -9.76
N ALA A 192 11.41 -4.32 -9.97
CA ALA A 192 10.09 -4.60 -9.39
C ALA A 192 10.13 -4.81 -7.86
N ASP A 193 11.28 -5.18 -7.29
CA ASP A 193 11.41 -5.39 -5.85
C ASP A 193 11.66 -4.11 -5.07
N ASN A 194 12.47 -3.17 -5.57
CA ASN A 194 12.84 -1.96 -4.82
C ASN A 194 11.66 -1.00 -4.58
N GLY A 195 10.67 -0.97 -5.48
CA GLY A 195 9.47 -0.15 -5.34
C GLY A 195 9.69 1.35 -5.56
N TRP A 196 10.65 1.75 -6.41
CA TRP A 196 10.95 3.16 -6.69
C TRP A 196 9.72 4.03 -7.00
N GLY A 197 8.87 3.63 -7.95
CA GLY A 197 7.68 4.42 -8.28
C GLY A 197 6.68 4.58 -7.12
N MET A 198 6.65 3.64 -6.17
CA MET A 198 5.85 3.80 -4.95
C MET A 198 6.51 4.79 -3.98
N PHE A 199 7.83 4.80 -3.93
CA PHE A 199 8.60 5.72 -3.11
C PHE A 199 8.50 7.16 -3.61
N THR A 200 8.68 7.41 -4.91
CA THR A 200 8.54 8.75 -5.49
C THR A 200 7.12 9.29 -5.28
N PHE A 201 6.10 8.44 -5.45
CA PHE A 201 4.72 8.78 -5.07
C PHE A 201 4.61 9.15 -3.58
N PHE A 202 5.29 8.41 -2.69
CA PHE A 202 5.26 8.70 -1.26
C PHE A 202 5.94 10.01 -0.87
N VAL A 203 7.00 10.41 -1.55
CA VAL A 203 7.64 11.71 -1.36
C VAL A 203 6.71 12.81 -1.86
N ALA A 204 6.20 12.67 -3.08
CA ALA A 204 5.40 13.70 -3.76
C ALA A 204 4.09 14.08 -3.04
N TYR A 205 3.42 13.17 -2.31
CA TYR A 205 2.21 13.54 -1.56
C TYR A 205 2.49 14.09 -0.16
N LYS A 206 3.72 13.91 0.35
CA LYS A 206 4.10 14.32 1.71
C LYS A 206 4.71 15.72 1.75
N LEU A 207 5.39 16.14 0.67
CA LEU A 207 5.70 17.53 0.38
C LEU A 207 4.40 18.27 0.06
#